data_AF-A0A1H5TAY1-F1
#
_entry.id   AF-A0A1H5TAY1-F1
#
_cell.length_a   1.000
_cell.length_b   1.000
_cell.length_c   1.000
_cell.angle_alpha   90.00
_cell.angle_beta   90.00
_cell.angle_gamma   90.00
#
_symmetry.space_group_name_H-M   'P 1'
#
loop_
_entity.id
_entity.type
_entity.pdbx_description
1 polymer ?
#
loop_
_entity_poly.entity_id
_entity_poly.type
_entity_poly.pdbx_seq_one_letter_code
_entity_poly.pdbx_strand_id
1 'polypeptide(L)'
;MGIAALALDRYADNTYSVAGKENYTGVDETSKCFGSHLSEASEMKCPYNFLAKNGIINYNGVIFECDYQQNAITLGNMYEKEKELKIYLPSGGALHVNVDDIQEALKEKEEKQAEEEYEDKIQKLFDERKELA
;
A
#
# COMPACT_ATOMS: atom_id res chain seq x y z
N MET A 1 -5.92 -55.22 24.38
CA MET A 1 -5.57 -54.24 23.33
C MET A 1 -6.69 -53.23 23.25
N GLY A 2 -6.50 -52.03 23.81
CA GLY A 2 -7.48 -50.96 23.77
C GLY A 2 -6.78 -49.68 23.34
N ILE A 3 -7.12 -49.18 22.17
CA ILE A 3 -6.73 -47.85 21.69
C ILE A 3 -7.64 -46.83 22.38
N ALA A 4 -7.06 -45.89 23.14
CA ALA A 4 -7.80 -44.75 23.67
C ALA A 4 -7.71 -43.60 22.66
N ALA A 5 -8.87 -43.01 22.39
CA ALA A 5 -9.13 -42.00 21.38
C ALA A 5 -8.48 -40.63 21.70
N LEU A 6 -8.06 -39.95 20.62
CA LEU A 6 -7.70 -38.53 20.56
C LEU A 6 -8.93 -37.64 20.73
N ALA A 7 -8.85 -36.65 21.62
CA ALA A 7 -9.52 -35.32 21.62
C ALA A 7 -9.24 -34.68 23.00
N LEU A 8 -8.94 -33.39 23.19
CA LEU A 8 -9.12 -32.20 22.38
C LEU A 8 -8.13 -31.15 22.95
N ASP A 9 -7.45 -30.42 22.07
CA ASP A 9 -6.73 -29.19 22.43
C ASP A 9 -7.67 -28.22 23.15
N ARG A 10 -7.32 -27.83 24.37
CA ARG A 10 -7.76 -26.56 24.96
C ARG A 10 -6.52 -25.75 25.30
N TYR A 11 -6.26 -24.82 24.38
CA TYR A 11 -5.40 -23.66 24.51
C TYR A 11 -5.74 -22.91 25.81
N ALA A 12 -4.86 -23.02 26.81
CA ALA A 12 -4.91 -22.18 28.01
C ALA A 12 -3.78 -21.16 27.90
N ASP A 13 -4.19 -19.94 27.60
CA ASP A 13 -3.42 -18.70 27.65
C ASP A 13 -2.62 -18.63 28.95
N ASN A 14 -1.30 -18.43 28.81
CA ASN A 14 -0.41 -18.34 29.95
C ASN A 14 0.12 -16.92 30.12
N THR A 15 -0.70 -16.07 30.75
CA THR A 15 -0.25 -14.81 31.33
C THR A 15 0.23 -15.06 32.77
N TYR A 16 1.41 -15.65 32.95
CA TYR A 16 2.09 -15.61 34.25
C TYR A 16 2.93 -14.34 34.39
N SER A 17 2.37 -13.40 35.14
CA SER A 17 3.16 -12.44 35.92
C SER A 17 3.66 -13.17 37.17
N VAL A 18 4.94 -13.53 37.19
CA VAL A 18 5.62 -14.05 38.38
C VAL A 18 6.80 -13.15 38.70
N ALA A 19 6.63 -12.39 39.78
CA ALA A 19 7.71 -11.74 40.50
C ALA A 19 8.64 -12.81 41.07
N GLY A 20 9.87 -12.88 40.56
CA GLY A 20 10.93 -13.72 41.07
C GLY A 20 12.26 -13.00 40.88
N LYS A 21 12.91 -12.66 41.99
CA LYS A 21 14.26 -12.08 41.99
C LYS A 21 15.26 -13.22 41.86
N GLU A 22 16.15 -13.15 40.89
CA GLU A 22 17.37 -13.93 40.88
C GLU A 22 18.54 -13.09 40.36
N ASN A 23 19.57 -13.01 41.20
CA ASN A 23 20.79 -12.24 40.98
C ASN A 23 21.72 -13.04 40.06
N TYR A 24 22.07 -12.49 38.90
CA TYR A 24 23.22 -12.94 38.13
C TYR A 24 24.29 -11.85 38.15
N THR A 25 25.44 -12.18 38.72
CA THR A 25 26.63 -11.35 38.72
C THR A 25 27.46 -11.66 37.48
N GLY A 26 27.66 -10.64 36.64
CA GLY A 26 28.78 -10.52 35.71
C GLY A 26 28.65 -11.23 34.35
N VAL A 27 28.10 -10.55 33.34
CA VAL A 27 28.54 -10.65 31.93
C VAL A 27 28.29 -9.30 31.23
N ASP A 28 29.39 -8.64 30.85
CA ASP A 28 29.62 -7.73 29.71
C ASP A 28 28.56 -6.68 29.27
N GLU A 29 28.99 -5.42 29.19
CA GLU A 29 28.21 -4.19 28.88
C GLU A 29 27.66 -4.09 27.44
N THR A 30 27.40 -5.20 26.73
CA THR A 30 26.87 -5.15 25.36
C THR A 30 25.64 -6.02 25.11
N SER A 31 24.85 -6.31 26.14
CA SER A 31 23.54 -6.95 25.95
C SER A 31 22.42 -5.90 25.85
N LYS A 32 22.48 -5.04 24.81
CA LYS A 32 21.26 -4.35 24.36
C LYS A 32 20.27 -5.46 23.96
N CYS A 33 19.16 -5.55 24.69
CA CYS A 33 18.04 -6.44 24.40
C CYS A 33 17.70 -6.38 22.90
N PHE A 34 17.57 -7.53 22.23
CA PHE A 34 17.17 -7.58 20.82
C PHE A 34 15.86 -6.80 20.59
N GLY A 35 14.96 -6.83 21.59
CA GLY A 35 13.72 -6.04 21.61
C GLY A 35 13.93 -4.52 21.64
N SER A 36 15.00 -4.02 22.27
CA SER A 36 15.30 -2.57 22.26
C SER A 36 15.82 -2.06 20.91
N HIS A 37 16.40 -2.94 20.10
CA HIS A 37 16.83 -2.59 18.74
C HIS A 37 15.66 -2.62 17.73
N LEU A 38 14.58 -3.35 18.04
CA LEU A 38 13.35 -3.37 17.25
C LEU A 38 12.51 -2.10 17.48
N SER A 39 12.56 -1.52 18.68
CA SER A 39 11.84 -0.27 19.00
C SER A 39 12.53 0.99 18.47
N GLU A 40 13.84 0.94 18.23
CA GLU A 40 14.64 2.07 17.74
C GLU A 40 14.49 2.26 16.21
N ALA A 41 13.95 1.27 15.51
CA ALA A 41 13.56 1.34 14.09
C ALA A 41 12.08 1.70 13.91
N SER A 42 11.52 2.58 14.75
CA SER A 42 10.21 3.20 14.52
C SER A 42 10.27 4.26 13.40
N GLU A 43 11.05 3.98 12.36
CA GLU A 43 10.99 4.73 11.12
C GLU A 43 9.59 4.51 10.56
N MET A 44 8.85 5.61 10.39
CA MET A 44 7.58 5.61 9.68
C MET A 44 7.81 4.93 8.32
N LYS A 45 7.38 3.66 8.22
CA LYS A 45 7.66 2.81 7.07
C LYS A 45 6.52 2.97 6.08
N CYS A 46 6.86 3.38 4.86
CA CYS A 46 5.93 3.49 3.74
C CYS A 46 6.69 3.09 2.47
N PRO A 47 6.05 2.37 1.52
CA PRO A 47 6.64 2.11 0.21
C PRO A 47 7.07 3.40 -0.46
N TYR A 48 8.26 3.41 -1.06
CA TYR A 48 8.78 4.56 -1.79
C TYR A 48 8.83 5.87 -0.97
N ASN A 49 8.91 5.80 0.37
CA ASN A 49 9.02 6.98 1.24
C ASN A 49 10.16 7.94 0.84
N PHE A 50 11.23 7.42 0.25
CA PHE A 50 12.34 8.25 -0.27
C PHE A 50 11.94 9.21 -1.42
N LEU A 51 10.82 8.94 -2.10
CA LEU A 51 10.24 9.83 -3.11
C LEU A 51 9.21 10.81 -2.51
N ALA A 52 8.80 10.60 -1.26
CA ALA A 52 7.76 11.39 -0.64
C ALA A 52 8.28 12.77 -0.21
N LYS A 53 7.51 13.80 -0.52
CA LYS A 53 7.68 15.16 0.00
C LYS A 53 6.48 15.45 0.89
N ASN A 54 6.72 15.58 2.19
CA ASN A 54 5.67 15.77 3.20
C ASN A 54 4.59 14.67 3.16
N GLY A 55 4.98 13.41 2.94
CA GLY A 55 4.03 12.29 2.85
C GLY A 55 3.25 12.21 1.53
N ILE A 56 3.63 12.99 0.52
CA ILE A 56 3.02 12.97 -0.81
C ILE A 56 4.09 12.59 -1.84
N ILE A 57 3.79 11.60 -2.68
CA ILE A 57 4.62 11.20 -3.81
C ILE A 57 3.92 11.68 -5.08
N ASN A 58 4.56 12.57 -5.85
CA ASN A 58 4.10 12.93 -7.18
C ASN A 58 4.99 12.23 -8.20
N TYR A 59 4.40 11.33 -8.97
CA TYR A 59 5.08 10.57 -10.01
C TYR A 59 4.30 10.63 -11.31
N ASN A 60 4.90 11.19 -12.36
CA ASN A 60 4.29 11.35 -13.69
C ASN A 60 2.90 12.01 -13.66
N GLY A 61 2.69 12.97 -12.75
CA GLY A 61 1.40 13.66 -12.59
C GLY A 61 0.37 12.90 -11.75
N VAL A 62 0.69 11.70 -11.28
CA VAL A 62 -0.14 10.92 -10.34
C VAL A 62 0.31 11.23 -8.92
N ILE A 63 -0.64 11.57 -8.05
CA ILE A 63 -0.40 11.92 -6.65
C ILE A 63 -0.76 10.70 -5.79
N PHE A 64 0.21 10.24 -5.01
CA PHE A 64 0.03 9.20 -4.00
C PHE A 64 0.25 9.79 -2.61
N GLU A 65 -0.53 9.34 -1.64
CA GLU A 65 -0.34 9.70 -0.23
C GLU A 65 0.27 8.53 0.55
N CYS A 66 1.18 8.84 1.46
CA CYS A 66 1.82 7.84 2.30
C CYS A 66 0.95 7.51 3.51
N ASP A 67 0.47 6.28 3.61
CA ASP A 67 -0.13 5.72 4.82
C ASP A 67 0.95 4.97 5.64
N TYR A 68 1.54 5.69 6.60
CA TYR A 68 2.54 5.13 7.50
C TYR A 68 1.98 4.16 8.54
N GLN A 69 0.66 4.14 8.77
CA GLN A 69 0.05 3.22 9.72
C GLN A 69 -0.10 1.83 9.10
N GLN A 70 -0.49 1.79 7.83
CA GLN A 70 -0.67 0.53 7.10
C GLN A 70 0.57 0.13 6.28
N ASN A 71 1.64 0.94 6.34
CA ASN A 71 2.82 0.79 5.50
C ASN A 71 2.41 0.66 4.03
N ALA A 72 1.62 1.62 3.57
CA ALA A 72 1.04 1.63 2.24
C ALA A 72 1.16 3.01 1.58
N ILE A 73 1.01 3.04 0.26
CA ILE A 73 0.72 4.26 -0.49
C ILE A 73 -0.72 4.18 -0.98
N THR A 74 -1.44 5.29 -0.93
CA THR A 74 -2.85 5.36 -1.34
C THR A 74 -2.96 6.19 -2.62
N LEU A 75 -3.86 5.79 -3.51
CA LEU A 75 -4.22 6.52 -4.71
C LEU A 75 -5.73 6.76 -4.71
N GLY A 76 -6.13 8.02 -4.56
CA GLY A 76 -7.52 8.40 -4.42
C GLY A 76 -8.03 8.27 -2.98
N ASN A 77 -9.36 8.29 -2.83
CA ASN A 77 -9.98 8.41 -1.52
C ASN A 77 -10.29 7.04 -0.88
N MET A 78 -9.75 6.75 0.31
CA MET A 78 -9.88 5.44 0.99
C MET A 78 -10.97 5.36 2.07
N TYR A 79 -11.93 6.30 2.14
CA TYR A 79 -13.01 6.21 3.16
C TYR A 79 -13.89 4.96 2.96
N GLU A 80 -14.11 4.54 1.71
CA GLU A 80 -14.96 3.40 1.36
C GLU A 80 -14.12 2.14 1.13
N LYS A 81 -13.94 1.35 2.19
CA LYS A 81 -13.11 0.12 2.16
C LYS A 81 -13.60 -0.94 1.17
N GLU A 82 -14.87 -0.92 0.78
CA GLU A 82 -15.43 -1.85 -0.20
C GLU A 82 -14.92 -1.58 -1.63
N LYS A 83 -14.48 -0.35 -1.89
CA LYS A 83 -13.95 0.12 -3.18
C LYS A 83 -12.42 0.17 -3.20
N GLU A 84 -11.79 -0.33 -2.13
CA GLU A 84 -10.36 -0.36 -1.96
C GLU A 84 -9.77 -1.63 -2.58
N LEU A 85 -8.93 -1.46 -3.60
CA LEU A 85 -8.11 -2.52 -4.15
C LEU A 85 -6.71 -2.48 -3.51
N LYS A 86 -6.28 -3.60 -2.93
CA LYS A 86 -4.97 -3.74 -2.28
C LYS A 86 -4.01 -4.55 -3.13
N ILE A 87 -2.87 -3.95 -3.45
CA ILE A 87 -1.82 -4.57 -4.26
C ILE A 87 -0.54 -4.59 -3.43
N TYR A 88 0.00 -5.77 -3.13
CA TYR A 88 1.25 -5.88 -2.39
C TYR A 88 2.45 -5.55 -3.28
N LEU A 89 3.34 -4.72 -2.78
CA LEU A 89 4.50 -4.24 -3.53
C LEU A 89 5.74 -5.11 -3.24
N PRO A 90 6.57 -5.42 -4.26
CA PRO A 90 7.81 -6.17 -4.07
C PRO A 90 8.80 -5.49 -3.11
N SER A 91 8.77 -4.16 -3.03
CA SER A 91 9.57 -3.35 -2.09
C SER A 91 9.13 -3.50 -0.63
N GLY A 92 8.05 -4.23 -0.37
CA GLY A 92 7.36 -4.28 0.92
C GLY A 92 6.29 -3.21 1.03
N GLY A 93 5.28 -3.49 1.86
CA GLY A 93 4.06 -2.68 2.01
C GLY A 93 3.04 -2.91 0.89
N ALA A 94 2.08 -2.00 0.76
CA ALA A 94 0.97 -2.13 -0.20
C ALA A 94 0.68 -0.83 -0.95
N LEU A 95 0.05 -0.95 -2.11
CA LEU A 95 -0.63 0.12 -2.82
C LEU A 95 -2.13 -0.09 -2.64
N HIS A 96 -2.80 0.91 -2.08
CA HIS A 96 -4.25 0.93 -1.94
C HIS A 96 -4.83 1.89 -2.96
N VAL A 97 -5.80 1.43 -3.74
CA VAL A 97 -6.38 2.22 -4.83
C VAL A 97 -7.90 2.20 -4.73
N ASN A 98 -8.52 3.37 -4.90
CA ASN A 98 -9.96 3.45 -5.06
C ASN A 98 -10.29 3.12 -6.52
N VAL A 99 -11.09 2.08 -6.73
CA VAL A 99 -11.43 1.58 -8.06
C VAL A 99 -12.34 2.56 -8.82
N ASP A 100 -13.22 3.28 -8.14
CA ASP A 100 -14.13 4.25 -8.76
C ASP A 100 -13.34 5.41 -9.38
N ASP A 101 -12.33 5.91 -8.65
CA ASP A 101 -11.46 6.99 -9.11
C ASP A 101 -10.69 6.60 -10.39
N ILE A 102 -10.35 5.32 -10.56
CA ILE A 102 -9.73 4.81 -11.79
C ILE A 102 -10.73 4.76 -12.94
N GLN A 103 -11.94 4.27 -12.68
CA GLN A 103 -12.96 4.10 -13.72
C GLN A 103 -13.34 5.45 -14.34
N GLU A 104 -13.51 6.48 -13.52
CA GLU A 104 -13.79 7.83 -14.00
C GLU A 104 -12.65 8.37 -14.88
N ALA A 105 -11.40 8.23 -14.42
CA ALA A 105 -10.23 8.69 -15.16
C ALA A 105 -10.01 7.98 -16.50
N LEU A 106 -10.38 6.69 -16.60
CA LEU A 106 -10.31 5.94 -17.86
C LEU A 106 -11.36 6.43 -18.86
N LYS A 107 -12.59 6.64 -18.39
CA LYS A 107 -13.69 7.07 -19.25
C LYS A 107 -13.45 8.45 -19.86
N GLU A 108 -12.96 9.40 -19.07
CA GLU A 108 -12.61 10.74 -19.56
C GLU A 108 -11.52 10.70 -20.65
N LYS A 109 -10.55 9.79 -20.51
CA LYS A 109 -9.49 9.61 -21.51
C LYS A 109 -10.01 9.02 -22.82
N GLU A 110 -10.91 8.04 -22.74
CA GLU A 110 -11.54 7.45 -23.92
C GLU A 110 -12.39 8.48 -24.68
N GLU A 111 -13.15 9.31 -23.96
CA GLU A 111 -13.99 10.36 -24.56
C GLU A 111 -13.14 11.43 -25.26
N LYS A 112 -12.06 11.92 -24.63
CA LYS A 112 -11.15 12.90 -25.26
C LYS A 112 -10.42 12.34 -26.46
N GLN A 113 -9.97 11.08 -26.39
CA GLN A 113 -9.30 10.42 -27.51
C GLN A 113 -10.23 10.27 -28.71
N ALA A 114 -11.51 9.95 -28.48
CA ALA A 114 -12.49 9.88 -29.55
C ALA A 114 -12.72 11.25 -30.20
N GLU A 115 -12.85 12.31 -29.41
CA GLU A 115 -13.05 13.68 -29.92
C GLU A 115 -11.88 14.16 -30.77
N GLU A 116 -10.63 13.95 -30.31
CA GLU A 116 -9.43 14.26 -31.11
C GLU A 116 -9.40 13.48 -32.44
N GLU A 117 -9.79 12.20 -32.43
CA GLU A 117 -9.86 11.39 -33.66
C GLU A 117 -10.93 11.90 -34.64
N TYR A 118 -12.08 12.39 -34.14
CA TYR A 118 -13.11 12.96 -34.99
C TYR A 118 -12.68 14.30 -35.60
N GLU A 119 -12.05 15.17 -34.82
CA GLU A 119 -11.52 16.45 -35.31
C GLU A 119 -10.45 16.23 -36.39
N ASP A 120 -9.54 15.28 -36.20
CA ASP A 120 -8.53 14.89 -37.20
C ASP A 120 -9.17 14.40 -38.51
N LYS A 121 -10.24 13.59 -38.41
CA LYS A 121 -10.98 13.12 -39.59
C LYS A 121 -11.69 14.26 -40.32
N ILE A 122 -12.30 15.18 -39.58
CA ILE A 122 -13.00 16.33 -40.14
C ILE A 122 -12.01 17.25 -40.87
N GLN A 123 -10.88 17.57 -40.25
CA GLN A 123 -9.85 18.40 -40.84
C GLN A 123 -9.32 17.79 -42.15
N LYS A 124 -9.06 16.49 -42.16
CA LYS A 124 -8.62 15.76 -43.37
C LYS A 124 -9.63 15.85 -44.50
N LEU A 125 -10.93 15.75 -44.20
CA LEU A 125 -12.00 15.90 -45.20
C LEU A 125 -12.05 17.32 -45.78
N PHE A 126 -11.84 18.34 -44.95
CA PHE A 126 -11.80 19.73 -45.42
C PHE A 126 -10.61 19.98 -46.35
N ASP A 127 -9.43 19.45 -46.02
CA ASP A 127 -8.24 19.56 -46.86
C ASP A 127 -8.43 18.84 -48.20
N GLU A 128 -9.00 17.63 -48.20
CA GLU A 128 -9.29 16.87 -49.42
C GLU A 128 -10.30 17.60 -50.33
N ARG A 129 -11.30 18.27 -49.76
CA ARG A 129 -12.29 19.07 -50.52
C ARG A 129 -11.70 20.36 -51.07
N LYS A 130 -10.65 20.91 -50.44
CA LYS A 130 -9.94 22.11 -50.91
C LYS A 130 -9.03 21.80 -52.11
N GLU A 131 -8.39 20.63 -52.13
CA GLU A 131 -7.56 20.17 -53.26
C GLU A 131 -8.39 19.82 -54.51
N LEU A 132 -9.71 19.65 -54.36
CA LEU A 132 -10.66 19.35 -55.45
C LEU A 132 -11.31 20.60 -56.07
N ALA A 133 -11.05 21.80 -55.55
CA ALA A 133 -11.63 23.08 -55.99
C ALA A 133 -10.60 23.97 -56.68
#